data_AF-A0A1F5YQP9-F1
#
_entry.id   AF-A0A1F5YQP9-F1
#
_cell.length_a   1.000
_cell.length_b   1.000
_cell.length_c   1.000
_cell.angle_alpha   90.00
_cell.angle_beta   90.00
_cell.angle_gamma   90.00
#
_symmetry.space_group_name_H-M   'P 1'
#
loop_
_entity.id
_entity.type
_entity.pdbx_description
1 polymer ?
#
loop_
_entity_poly.entity_id
_entity_poly.type
_entity_poly.pdbx_seq_one_letter_code
_entity_poly.pdbx_strand_id
1 'polypeptide(L)'
;MKKKIVIITAILVMALLVVVVSQSKEKQTTQGATDCQKVAINPQPTPFVMSEPFDPTKAPEGSEFYMLSNQSSPWTKESFDVDGDGDPEDIMTANLAMNHTPHLLKIVRDNKVIFEAEGANIYAEAVEDGDGFVLGLTTDWNTNQTKRTMYEYKDVGFMPTWYQENCKTYDNN
;
A
#
# COMPACT_ATOMS: atom_id res chain seq x y z
N MET A 1 49.45 -72.88 -10.29
CA MET A 1 50.23 -73.11 -9.04
C MET A 1 50.73 -71.77 -8.52
N LYS A 2 50.56 -71.52 -7.22
CA LYS A 2 51.36 -70.71 -6.28
C LYS A 2 51.78 -69.26 -6.65
N LYS A 3 51.06 -68.33 -6.01
CA LYS A 3 51.52 -67.14 -5.23
C LYS A 3 52.92 -66.56 -5.50
N LYS A 4 52.99 -65.22 -5.59
CA LYS A 4 53.61 -64.37 -4.56
C LYS A 4 53.26 -62.88 -4.75
N ILE A 5 52.88 -62.27 -3.64
CA ILE A 5 52.72 -60.84 -3.40
C ILE A 5 54.11 -60.23 -3.22
N VAL A 6 54.34 -59.02 -3.73
CA VAL A 6 55.33 -58.09 -3.15
C VAL A 6 54.72 -56.69 -3.15
N ILE A 7 54.64 -56.12 -1.95
CA ILE A 7 54.29 -54.73 -1.62
C ILE A 7 55.60 -54.01 -1.30
N ILE A 8 55.87 -52.85 -1.93
CA ILE A 8 56.81 -51.82 -1.43
C ILE A 8 56.23 -50.46 -1.88
N THR A 9 55.50 -49.73 -1.05
CA THR A 9 55.92 -48.68 -0.08
C THR A 9 56.41 -47.37 -0.71
N ALA A 10 55.51 -46.37 -0.66
CA ALA A 10 55.67 -44.92 -0.43
C ALA A 10 56.79 -44.11 -1.14
N ILE A 11 56.43 -42.92 -1.66
CA ILE A 11 56.94 -41.62 -1.17
C ILE A 11 56.00 -40.49 -1.63
N LEU A 12 55.64 -39.69 -0.64
CA LEU A 12 54.91 -38.43 -0.66
C LEU A 12 55.84 -37.30 -1.13
N VAL A 13 55.45 -36.49 -2.13
CA VAL A 13 56.04 -35.15 -2.33
C VAL A 13 54.93 -34.15 -2.65
N MET A 14 54.79 -33.22 -1.71
CA MET A 14 54.06 -31.96 -1.78
C MET A 14 54.40 -31.14 -3.03
N ALA A 15 53.44 -30.38 -3.54
CA ALA A 15 53.53 -28.92 -3.54
C ALA A 15 52.33 -28.29 -4.26
N LEU A 16 51.69 -27.38 -3.53
CA LEU A 16 50.96 -26.18 -3.97
C LEU A 16 50.61 -26.05 -5.46
N LEU A 17 49.31 -26.03 -5.73
CA LEU A 17 48.73 -25.10 -6.69
C LEU A 17 47.58 -24.37 -6.02
N VAL A 18 47.93 -23.28 -5.33
CA VAL A 18 47.02 -22.19 -5.01
C VAL A 18 46.87 -21.39 -6.29
N VAL A 19 45.74 -21.48 -7.01
CA VAL A 19 45.24 -20.37 -7.83
C VAL A 19 43.71 -20.49 -7.92
N VAL A 20 43.09 -19.61 -7.14
CA VAL A 20 41.85 -18.89 -7.42
C VAL A 20 40.59 -19.75 -7.53
N VAL A 21 39.94 -19.85 -6.37
CA VAL A 21 38.48 -19.83 -6.26
C VAL A 21 38.01 -18.58 -7.02
N SER A 22 37.73 -18.70 -8.31
CA SER A 22 36.83 -17.75 -8.98
C SER A 22 35.46 -18.05 -8.41
N GLN A 23 35.19 -17.42 -7.27
CA GLN A 23 33.83 -17.05 -6.91
C GLN A 23 33.32 -16.31 -8.14
N SER A 24 32.54 -17.01 -8.95
CA SER A 24 31.51 -16.36 -9.73
C SER A 24 30.72 -15.57 -8.71
N LYS A 25 31.07 -14.29 -8.55
CA LYS A 25 30.12 -13.28 -8.16
C LYS A 25 29.12 -13.25 -9.31
N GLU A 26 28.23 -14.24 -9.32
CA GLU A 26 26.84 -13.90 -9.51
C GLU A 26 26.63 -12.77 -8.52
N LYS A 27 26.63 -11.54 -9.05
CA LYS A 27 25.70 -10.56 -8.56
C LYS A 27 24.35 -11.28 -8.63
N GLN A 28 23.99 -11.97 -7.56
CA GLN A 28 22.67 -11.82 -6.99
C GLN A 28 22.53 -10.31 -6.81
N THR A 29 22.14 -9.67 -7.90
CA THR A 29 21.30 -8.51 -7.82
C THR A 29 20.04 -9.10 -7.22
N THR A 30 20.00 -9.20 -5.89
CA THR A 30 18.77 -9.13 -5.12
C THR A 30 18.24 -7.73 -5.40
N GLN A 31 17.78 -7.53 -6.63
CA GLN A 31 16.67 -6.67 -6.91
C GLN A 31 15.52 -7.44 -6.29
N GLY A 32 15.43 -7.32 -4.96
CA GLY A 32 14.38 -7.93 -4.19
C GLY A 32 13.11 -7.50 -4.89
N ALA A 33 12.33 -8.49 -5.34
CA ALA A 33 10.92 -8.24 -5.51
C ALA A 33 10.49 -7.55 -4.22
N THR A 34 10.19 -6.26 -4.29
CA THR A 34 9.61 -5.51 -3.17
C THR A 34 8.25 -6.15 -3.00
N ASP A 35 8.25 -7.21 -2.20
CA ASP A 35 7.16 -8.17 -2.16
C ASP A 35 5.94 -7.45 -1.61
N CYS A 36 4.80 -7.61 -2.29
CA CYS A 36 3.52 -7.01 -1.96
C CYS A 36 2.97 -7.59 -0.65
N GLN A 37 3.66 -7.39 0.46
CA GLN A 37 3.29 -7.97 1.74
C GLN A 37 2.41 -7.00 2.51
N LYS A 38 1.26 -7.51 2.94
CA LYS A 38 0.41 -6.83 3.92
C LYS A 38 1.11 -6.90 5.27
N VAL A 39 1.32 -5.74 5.87
CA VAL A 39 1.89 -5.58 7.21
C VAL A 39 0.74 -5.30 8.16
N ALA A 40 0.51 -6.21 9.12
CA ALA A 40 -0.47 -6.00 10.18
C ALA A 40 -0.05 -4.83 11.09
N ILE A 41 -1.02 -4.03 11.52
CA ILE A 41 -0.77 -2.91 12.44
C ILE A 41 -0.84 -3.44 13.88
N ASN A 42 0.26 -3.30 14.65
CA ASN A 42 0.35 -3.80 16.03
C ASN A 42 1.15 -2.81 16.91
N PRO A 43 0.61 -2.32 18.04
CA PRO A 43 -0.73 -2.58 18.57
C PRO A 43 -1.84 -2.07 17.65
N GLN A 44 -3.00 -2.72 17.71
CA GLN A 44 -4.19 -2.25 17.02
C GLN A 44 -4.54 -0.85 17.56
N PRO A 45 -4.70 0.15 16.67
CA PRO A 45 -5.03 1.50 17.10
C PRO A 45 -6.48 1.59 17.58
N THR A 46 -6.82 2.69 18.23
CA THR A 46 -8.23 2.98 18.53
C THR A 46 -8.97 3.40 17.25
N PRO A 47 -10.26 3.06 17.10
CA PRO A 47 -11.05 3.50 15.97
C PRO A 47 -11.11 5.04 15.84
N PHE A 48 -11.05 5.51 14.60
CA PHE A 48 -11.32 6.90 14.24
C PHE A 48 -12.82 7.15 14.27
N VAL A 49 -13.28 8.02 15.16
CA VAL A 49 -14.69 8.39 15.29
C VAL A 49 -14.85 9.86 14.94
N MET A 50 -15.66 10.15 13.92
CA MET A 50 -15.99 11.50 13.47
C MET A 50 -17.51 11.67 13.37
N SER A 51 -18.01 12.89 13.58
CA SER A 51 -19.43 13.22 13.40
C SER A 51 -19.59 14.72 13.11
N GLU A 52 -18.66 15.30 12.35
CA GLU A 52 -18.70 16.72 12.01
C GLU A 52 -19.67 16.97 10.85
N PRO A 53 -20.43 18.08 10.85
CA PRO A 53 -21.29 18.41 9.71
C PRO A 53 -20.49 18.52 8.41
N PHE A 54 -20.96 17.86 7.37
CA PHE A 54 -20.39 18.02 6.03
C PHE A 54 -20.88 19.33 5.41
N ASP A 55 -19.93 20.19 5.04
CA ASP A 55 -20.16 21.40 4.26
C ASP A 55 -19.42 21.28 2.92
N PRO A 56 -20.12 20.98 1.80
CA PRO A 56 -19.48 20.75 0.51
C PRO A 56 -18.84 22.02 -0.07
N THR A 57 -19.07 23.19 0.53
CA THR A 57 -18.53 24.47 0.04
C THR A 57 -17.22 24.86 0.72
N LYS A 58 -16.79 24.12 1.74
CA LYS A 58 -15.58 24.43 2.53
C LYS A 58 -14.51 23.37 2.33
N ALA A 59 -13.33 23.83 1.93
CA ALA A 59 -12.11 23.03 1.99
C ALA A 59 -11.56 23.00 3.44
N PRO A 60 -10.67 22.04 3.76
CA PRO A 60 -9.96 22.01 5.04
C PRO A 60 -9.14 23.29 5.26
N GLU A 61 -8.93 23.62 6.54
CA GLU A 61 -8.32 24.85 7.08
C GLU A 61 -7.40 25.65 6.11
N GLY A 62 -7.89 26.77 5.60
CA GLY A 62 -7.10 27.72 4.80
C GLY A 62 -6.74 27.26 3.38
N SER A 63 -7.19 26.06 2.98
CA SER A 63 -7.01 25.55 1.62
C SER A 63 -8.12 26.05 0.69
N GLU A 64 -7.88 25.92 -0.62
CA GLU A 64 -8.86 26.20 -1.67
C GLU A 64 -9.03 24.95 -2.55
N PHE A 65 -10.23 24.78 -3.11
CA PHE A 65 -10.47 23.73 -4.08
C PHE A 65 -9.86 24.09 -5.44
N TYR A 66 -9.13 23.15 -6.03
CA TYR A 66 -8.59 23.27 -7.38
C TYR A 66 -9.49 22.59 -8.40
N MET A 67 -10.46 23.35 -8.90
CA MET A 67 -11.44 22.90 -9.88
C MET A 67 -10.92 23.02 -11.31
N LEU A 68 -11.24 22.03 -12.14
CA LEU A 68 -11.13 22.13 -13.59
C LEU A 68 -12.25 23.03 -14.13
N SER A 69 -12.01 23.68 -15.27
CA SER A 69 -12.98 24.62 -15.88
C SER A 69 -14.32 23.98 -16.27
N ASN A 70 -14.37 22.66 -16.41
CA ASN A 70 -15.57 21.89 -16.73
C ASN A 70 -16.26 21.29 -15.49
N GLN A 71 -15.75 21.50 -14.28
CA GLN A 71 -16.36 21.01 -13.04
C GLN A 71 -17.38 22.02 -12.50
N SER A 72 -18.57 21.53 -12.17
CA SER A 72 -19.61 22.32 -11.49
C SER A 72 -19.56 22.19 -9.96
N SER A 73 -18.78 21.23 -9.44
CA SER A 73 -18.61 20.91 -8.03
C SER A 73 -17.13 20.62 -7.75
N PRO A 74 -16.59 21.02 -6.58
CA PRO A 74 -15.24 20.65 -6.18
C PRO A 74 -15.12 19.17 -5.80
N TRP A 75 -16.26 18.50 -5.58
CA TRP A 75 -16.33 17.10 -5.17
C TRP A 75 -16.69 16.18 -6.33
N THR A 76 -15.94 15.08 -6.45
CA THR A 76 -16.36 13.85 -7.12
C THR A 76 -17.00 12.93 -6.08
N LYS A 77 -18.11 12.28 -6.46
CA LYS A 77 -18.90 11.42 -5.56
C LYS A 77 -18.97 10.00 -6.12
N GLU A 78 -18.72 9.04 -5.24
CA GLU A 78 -19.03 7.61 -5.41
C GLU A 78 -19.83 7.15 -4.17
N SER A 79 -20.41 5.94 -4.21
CA SER A 79 -21.15 5.41 -3.07
C SER A 79 -20.98 3.90 -2.92
N PHE A 80 -20.69 3.45 -1.69
CA PHE A 80 -20.67 2.05 -1.29
C PHE A 80 -20.80 1.93 0.23
N ASP A 81 -21.26 0.77 0.69
CA ASP A 81 -21.38 0.42 2.11
C ASP A 81 -19.97 0.20 2.70
N VAL A 82 -19.68 0.92 3.80
CA VAL A 82 -18.40 0.84 4.51
C VAL A 82 -18.50 0.30 5.93
N ASP A 83 -19.70 -0.02 6.44
CA ASP A 83 -19.86 -0.61 7.77
C ASP A 83 -20.72 -1.88 7.84
N GLY A 84 -21.17 -2.38 6.70
CA GLY A 84 -21.89 -3.63 6.56
C GLY A 84 -23.35 -3.56 7.02
N ASP A 85 -23.92 -2.36 7.17
CA ASP A 85 -25.34 -2.19 7.53
C ASP A 85 -26.30 -2.32 6.32
N GLY A 86 -25.75 -2.37 5.10
CA GLY A 86 -26.48 -2.50 3.84
C GLY A 86 -26.92 -1.17 3.22
N ASP A 87 -26.69 -0.03 3.89
CA ASP A 87 -26.96 1.31 3.39
C ASP A 87 -25.64 1.97 2.92
N PRO A 88 -25.53 2.39 1.65
CA PRO A 88 -24.26 2.93 1.15
C PRO A 88 -23.98 4.36 1.63
N GLU A 89 -22.71 4.64 1.95
CA GLU A 89 -22.21 5.97 2.24
C GLU A 89 -21.82 6.76 0.99
N ASP A 90 -21.71 8.08 1.13
CA ASP A 90 -21.14 8.94 0.11
C ASP A 90 -19.62 9.05 0.30
N ILE A 91 -18.88 8.65 -0.73
CA ILE A 91 -17.42 8.77 -0.81
C ILE A 91 -17.10 10.01 -1.64
N MET A 92 -16.62 11.05 -0.97
CA MET A 92 -16.44 12.37 -1.51
C MET A 92 -14.94 12.65 -1.66
N THR A 93 -14.47 12.87 -2.89
CA THR A 93 -13.08 13.24 -3.15
C THR A 93 -12.96 14.63 -3.75
N ALA A 94 -11.94 15.38 -3.36
CA ALA A 94 -11.70 16.74 -3.85
C ALA A 94 -10.21 16.99 -4.13
N ASN A 95 -9.97 17.91 -5.06
CA ASN A 95 -8.63 18.35 -5.45
C ASN A 95 -8.22 19.57 -4.62
N LEU A 96 -7.18 19.44 -3.80
CA LEU A 96 -6.59 20.55 -3.03
C LEU A 96 -5.24 21.04 -3.60
N ALA A 97 -4.77 20.44 -4.70
CA ALA A 97 -3.56 20.88 -5.38
C ALA A 97 -3.75 21.02 -6.90
N MET A 98 -2.89 21.84 -7.50
CA MET A 98 -2.96 22.25 -8.90
C MET A 98 -2.67 21.13 -9.92
N ASN A 99 -2.14 20.00 -9.49
CA ASN A 99 -1.99 18.82 -10.36
C ASN A 99 -3.34 18.12 -10.63
N HIS A 100 -4.45 18.61 -10.06
CA HIS A 100 -5.83 18.13 -10.27
C HIS A 100 -6.03 16.64 -10.00
N THR A 101 -5.24 16.09 -9.08
CA THR A 101 -5.48 14.75 -8.52
C THR A 101 -6.24 14.89 -7.20
N PRO A 102 -7.01 13.87 -6.76
CA PRO A 102 -7.65 13.91 -5.44
C PRO A 102 -6.61 14.06 -4.33
N HIS A 103 -6.88 14.98 -3.39
CA HIS A 103 -6.03 15.20 -2.20
C HIS A 103 -6.77 14.97 -0.89
N LEU A 104 -8.09 15.04 -0.93
CA LEU A 104 -8.96 14.93 0.22
C LEU A 104 -10.00 13.86 -0.09
N LEU A 105 -10.21 12.96 0.86
CA LEU A 105 -11.29 11.99 0.85
C LEU A 105 -12.09 12.14 2.13
N LYS A 106 -13.41 12.23 2.00
CA LYS A 106 -14.36 12.19 3.11
C LYS A 106 -15.40 11.11 2.87
N ILE A 107 -15.71 10.33 3.89
CA ILE A 107 -16.87 9.43 3.90
C ILE A 107 -17.99 10.13 4.67
N VAL A 108 -19.16 10.24 4.04
CA VAL A 108 -20.29 11.03 4.54
C VAL A 108 -21.52 10.16 4.70
N ARG A 109 -22.12 10.20 5.90
CA ARG A 109 -23.42 9.60 6.25
C ARG A 109 -24.30 10.66 6.89
N ASP A 110 -25.56 10.79 6.47
CA ASP A 110 -26.52 11.75 7.04
C ASP A 110 -25.99 13.19 7.15
N ASN A 111 -25.30 13.65 6.10
CA ASN A 111 -24.65 14.96 6.06
C ASN A 111 -23.60 15.18 7.17
N LYS A 112 -22.96 14.10 7.63
CA LYS A 112 -21.86 14.13 8.59
C LYS A 112 -20.67 13.35 8.06
N VAL A 113 -19.48 13.90 8.29
CA VAL A 113 -18.22 13.22 8.02
C VAL A 113 -18.00 12.15 9.09
N ILE A 114 -17.86 10.89 8.66
CA ILE A 114 -17.58 9.74 9.52
C ILE A 114 -16.15 9.21 9.35
N PHE A 115 -15.46 9.63 8.29
CA PHE A 115 -14.04 9.40 8.06
C PHE A 115 -13.46 10.51 7.17
N GLU A 116 -12.22 10.90 7.43
CA GLU A 116 -11.49 11.89 6.64
C GLU A 116 -10.03 11.48 6.50
N ALA A 117 -9.48 11.64 5.29
CA ALA A 117 -8.07 11.45 5.02
C ALA A 117 -7.57 12.41 3.95
N GLU A 118 -6.31 12.79 4.07
CA GLU A 118 -5.58 13.59 3.08
C GLU A 118 -4.38 12.82 2.54
N GLY A 119 -4.10 12.97 1.26
CA GLY A 119 -2.97 12.32 0.60
C GLY A 119 -2.97 12.51 -0.91
N ALA A 120 -1.81 12.39 -1.55
CA ALA A 120 -1.72 12.57 -3.00
C ALA A 120 -2.41 11.42 -3.75
N ASN A 121 -3.26 11.76 -4.72
CA ASN A 121 -4.03 10.79 -5.51
C ASN A 121 -4.78 9.79 -4.62
N ILE A 122 -5.46 10.31 -3.60
CA ILE A 122 -6.18 9.51 -2.61
C ILE A 122 -7.47 8.92 -3.19
N TYR A 123 -7.80 7.68 -2.84
CA TYR A 123 -9.02 6.99 -3.23
C TYR A 123 -9.43 5.97 -2.17
N ALA A 124 -10.68 5.51 -2.23
CA ALA A 124 -11.16 4.39 -1.42
C ALA A 124 -11.75 3.30 -2.34
N GLU A 125 -11.53 2.05 -1.97
CA GLU A 125 -12.08 0.88 -2.64
C GLU A 125 -12.99 0.13 -1.67
N ALA A 126 -14.18 -0.24 -2.16
CA ALA A 126 -15.09 -1.11 -1.42
C ALA A 126 -14.47 -2.49 -1.18
N VAL A 127 -14.80 -3.10 -0.04
CA VAL A 127 -14.51 -4.51 0.25
C VAL A 127 -15.76 -5.36 -0.01
N GLU A 128 -15.57 -6.62 -0.38
CA GLU A 128 -16.67 -7.49 -0.84
C GLU A 128 -17.74 -7.75 0.22
N ASP A 129 -17.36 -7.74 1.50
CA ASP A 129 -18.23 -7.97 2.66
C ASP A 129 -18.86 -6.68 3.21
N GLY A 130 -18.48 -5.51 2.70
CA GLY A 130 -18.96 -4.20 3.15
C GLY A 130 -18.42 -3.75 4.52
N ASP A 131 -17.62 -4.58 5.21
CA ASP A 131 -17.09 -4.26 6.55
C ASP A 131 -15.78 -3.47 6.45
N GLY A 132 -15.91 -2.24 5.95
CA GLY A 132 -14.81 -1.30 5.83
C GLY A 132 -14.45 -0.92 4.40
N PHE A 133 -13.19 -0.55 4.20
CA PHE A 133 -12.68 -0.12 2.89
C PHE A 133 -11.15 -0.15 2.85
N VAL A 134 -10.59 -0.17 1.64
CA VAL A 134 -9.15 0.04 1.42
C VAL A 134 -8.92 1.48 0.99
N LEU A 135 -8.19 2.24 1.81
CA LEU A 135 -7.70 3.57 1.46
C LEU A 135 -6.38 3.46 0.69
N GLY A 136 -6.36 3.98 -0.53
CA GLY A 136 -5.15 4.06 -1.35
C GLY A 136 -4.65 5.50 -1.50
N LEU A 137 -3.33 5.67 -1.52
CA LEU A 137 -2.68 6.95 -1.83
C LEU A 137 -1.32 6.72 -2.50
N THR A 138 -0.88 7.70 -3.29
CA THR A 138 0.47 7.75 -3.84
C THR A 138 1.42 8.37 -2.82
N THR A 139 2.49 7.66 -2.45
CA THR A 139 3.52 8.13 -1.50
C THR A 139 4.71 8.78 -2.20
N ASP A 140 5.04 8.37 -3.43
CA ASP A 140 6.06 9.02 -4.27
C ASP A 140 5.67 8.92 -5.75
N TRP A 141 5.44 10.08 -6.37
CA TRP A 141 5.04 10.21 -7.77
C TRP A 141 6.16 9.83 -8.76
N ASN A 142 7.42 10.07 -8.40
CA ASN A 142 8.55 9.83 -9.30
C ASN A 142 8.87 8.35 -9.43
N THR A 143 8.60 7.58 -8.38
CA THR A 143 8.89 6.15 -8.31
C THR A 143 7.63 5.28 -8.39
N ASN A 144 6.45 5.91 -8.55
CA ASN A 144 5.12 5.29 -8.53
C ASN A 144 4.90 4.44 -7.27
N GLN A 145 5.35 4.92 -6.12
CA GLN A 145 5.10 4.26 -4.84
C GLN A 145 3.70 4.59 -4.35
N THR A 146 3.01 3.58 -3.87
CA THR A 146 1.67 3.69 -3.32
C THR A 146 1.63 3.02 -1.96
N LYS A 147 0.68 3.47 -1.14
CA LYS A 147 0.31 2.84 0.12
C LYS A 147 -1.19 2.53 0.08
N ARG A 148 -1.54 1.31 0.46
CA ARG A 148 -2.92 0.86 0.67
C ARG A 148 -3.08 0.50 2.14
N THR A 149 -4.17 0.93 2.76
CA THR A 149 -4.47 0.65 4.17
C THR A 149 -5.90 0.15 4.27
N MET A 150 -6.12 -1.01 4.87
CA MET A 150 -7.45 -1.49 5.18
C MET A 150 -7.94 -0.86 6.46
N TYR A 151 -9.16 -0.33 6.42
CA TYR A 151 -9.92 0.13 7.56
C TYR A 151 -11.12 -0.79 7.73
N GLU A 152 -11.28 -1.36 8.92
CA GLU A 152 -12.48 -2.11 9.32
C GLU A 152 -13.38 -1.21 10.17
N TYR A 153 -14.69 -1.38 10.09
CA TYR A 153 -15.61 -0.65 10.95
C TYR A 153 -15.76 -1.38 12.28
N LYS A 154 -15.39 -0.71 13.37
CA LYS A 154 -15.40 -1.30 14.70
C LYS A 154 -15.62 -0.27 15.78
N ASP A 155 -16.43 -0.63 16.78
CA ASP A 155 -16.72 0.21 17.96
C ASP A 155 -17.07 1.66 17.56
N VAL A 156 -17.98 1.81 16.59
CA VAL A 156 -18.51 3.06 16.01
C VAL A 156 -17.53 3.93 15.23
N GLY A 157 -16.38 3.38 14.80
CA GLY A 157 -15.42 4.10 13.99
C GLY A 157 -14.60 3.20 13.09
N PHE A 158 -13.69 3.80 12.32
CA PHE A 158 -12.83 3.06 11.40
C PHE A 158 -11.47 2.78 12.02
N MET A 159 -11.04 1.53 12.00
CA MET A 159 -9.77 1.11 12.58
C MET A 159 -8.88 0.51 11.49
N PRO A 160 -7.67 1.05 11.26
CA PRO A 160 -6.78 0.48 10.26
C PRO A 160 -6.17 -0.83 10.78
N THR A 161 -6.26 -1.91 9.99
CA THR A 161 -5.86 -3.26 10.43
C THR A 161 -4.58 -3.76 9.78
N TRP A 162 -4.36 -3.41 8.51
CA TRP A 162 -3.11 -3.66 7.81
C TRP A 162 -2.82 -2.56 6.78
N TYR A 163 -1.56 -2.43 6.42
CA TYR A 163 -1.14 -1.62 5.28
C TYR A 163 -0.21 -2.40 4.35
N GLN A 164 -0.07 -1.92 3.12
CA GLN A 164 0.77 -2.49 2.09
C GLN A 164 1.40 -1.34 1.30
N GLU A 165 2.69 -1.44 1.00
CA GLU A 165 3.41 -0.42 0.21
C GLU A 165 3.99 -1.04 -1.07
N ASN A 166 4.16 -0.22 -2.09
CA ASN A 166 4.98 -0.54 -3.28
C ASN A 166 4.49 -1.71 -4.13
N CYS A 167 3.18 -1.87 -4.24
CA CYS A 167 2.62 -2.82 -5.20
C CYS A 167 2.67 -2.27 -6.61
N LYS A 168 3.78 -2.52 -7.30
CA LYS A 168 3.80 -2.46 -8.75
C LYS A 168 3.01 -3.66 -9.28
N THR A 169 1.74 -3.44 -9.63
CA THR A 169 1.14 -4.25 -10.69
C THR A 169 1.92 -3.92 -11.95
N TYR A 170 2.80 -4.81 -12.37
CA TYR A 170 3.30 -4.79 -13.73
C TYR A 170 2.12 -5.16 -14.62
N ASP A 171 1.34 -4.15 -15.01
CA ASP A 171 0.40 -4.32 -16.12
C ASP A 171 1.25 -4.53 -17.37
N ASN A 172 1.35 -5.79 -17.78
CA ASN A 172 1.90 -6.15 -19.08
C ASN A 172 0.93 -5.66 -20.16
N ASN A 173 1.11 -4.41 -20.61
CA ASN A 173 0.58 -3.93 -21.89
C ASN A 173 1.65 -4.11 -22.97
#